data_AF-A0A0D2DLZ0-F1
#
_entry.id   AF-A0A0D2DLZ0-F1
#
_cell.length_a   1.000
_cell.length_b   1.000
_cell.length_c   1.000
_cell.angle_alpha   90.00
_cell.angle_beta   90.00
_cell.angle_gamma   90.00
#
_symmetry.space_group_name_H-M   'P 1'
#
loop_
_entity.id
_entity.type
_entity.pdbx_description
1 polymer ?
#
loop_
_entity_poly.entity_id
_entity_poly.type
_entity_poly.pdbx_seq_one_letter_code
_entity_poly.pdbx_strand_id
1 'polypeptide(L)'
;MKLAGRGSRTTIPAYVLYTFASNPNWSRFYPPGAEFEEYLKSVAKKYDVYKHTKFRHRFISARWFEEEGQWEVTLERLEDGVTVTDRAEVLIKATGFVNDWRWPNVPGREKFKGTMLHTANWDDAFDPTGKRVAVLGYGSTGVQITPAIQPLVKQLDHYVRGKVWVPPGGGTNTEELIERGAHNNFDHDLRERKLFTENPQLYLDFRKKQEAYCNNVQRIFFKDSEAQKQFTLFLDANLKETTKPKPWLYDVLRPNYAPGCRRLIMGQAWLECMQEDNANLIPKDVKEFTENGIIDEDGVERNYDAIICATGFDTRLDSSGTPFIGTNGTPLSAVWDPDPVAYFGVNPEQMPNLFLMFGPNTAPFAGSIVHTFESTAHYIIKCVQKLQREYLKSIVCKPQALHNWIKHVDRHMSKTVMSDSCVTWFKRNKPDGRTITMWPGSAMHGHIAWENPRFEDFDFTSWLPEDDTLAWLGNGNTVAELTGVGDTTNYMDYRDVSKVLPVPTKDYTPPVWPPIEHQWLGQMNGAESDQHVALKQNAALEEVDGNAIPNAALNTEAPAVTKLAASQEIAPLGPKVDPESTADEKPKIKKFY
;
A
#
# COMPACT_ATOMS: atom_id res chain seq x y z
N MET A 1 6.09 -2.91 24.78
CA MET A 1 5.64 -3.47 23.49
C MET A 1 5.69 -5.00 23.44
N LYS A 2 5.85 -5.73 24.56
CA LYS A 2 6.25 -7.17 24.53
C LYS A 2 5.13 -8.15 24.21
N LEU A 3 3.88 -7.88 24.60
CA LEU A 3 2.72 -8.77 24.33
C LEU A 3 1.95 -8.35 23.06
N ALA A 4 1.66 -7.06 22.89
CA ALA A 4 1.06 -6.53 21.65
C ALA A 4 1.97 -6.78 20.43
N GLY A 5 3.29 -6.66 20.58
CA GLY A 5 4.26 -6.98 19.51
C GLY A 5 4.45 -8.47 19.23
N ARG A 6 4.06 -9.37 20.16
CA ARG A 6 4.05 -10.83 19.94
C ARG A 6 2.83 -11.29 19.14
N GLY A 7 1.69 -10.63 19.33
CA GLY A 7 0.45 -10.87 18.58
C GLY A 7 0.46 -10.18 17.22
N SER A 8 0.73 -8.87 17.18
CA SER A 8 0.63 -8.05 15.97
C SER A 8 1.71 -8.38 14.96
N ARG A 9 1.29 -8.76 13.75
CA ARG A 9 2.16 -9.08 12.61
C ARG A 9 1.56 -8.55 11.33
N THR A 10 2.41 -8.26 10.35
CA THR A 10 1.93 -7.98 8.99
C THR A 10 1.22 -9.23 8.45
N THR A 11 0.16 -9.04 7.66
CA THR A 11 -0.54 -10.14 6.96
C THR A 11 -0.07 -10.28 5.51
N ILE A 12 1.04 -9.62 5.20
CA ILE A 12 1.64 -9.51 3.88
C ILE A 12 3.15 -9.74 4.09
N PRO A 13 3.84 -10.52 3.22
CA PRO A 13 5.24 -10.82 3.41
C PRO A 13 6.12 -9.56 3.41
N ALA A 14 7.22 -9.60 4.16
CA ALA A 14 8.16 -8.49 4.28
C ALA A 14 8.76 -8.01 2.93
N TYR A 15 8.67 -8.85 1.91
CA TYR A 15 9.33 -8.72 0.62
C TYR A 15 8.55 -7.89 -0.41
N VAL A 16 7.26 -7.63 -0.14
CA VAL A 16 6.38 -6.81 -1.00
C VAL A 16 6.09 -5.43 -0.40
N LEU A 17 6.98 -4.99 0.50
CA LEU A 17 7.03 -3.63 1.07
C LEU A 17 7.68 -2.64 0.08
N TYR A 18 8.03 -1.42 0.53
CA TYR A 18 8.47 -0.32 -0.34
C TYR A 18 9.48 -0.77 -1.40
N THR A 19 9.20 -0.43 -2.65
CA THR A 19 10.04 -0.83 -3.79
C THR A 19 11.36 -0.06 -3.79
N PHE A 20 11.33 1.19 -3.34
CA PHE A 20 12.49 2.09 -3.25
C PHE A 20 13.36 1.87 -1.99
N ALA A 21 12.90 1.09 -1.01
CA ALA A 21 13.57 0.93 0.28
C ALA A 21 13.56 -0.54 0.77
N SER A 22 14.15 -1.45 0.00
CA SER A 22 14.19 -2.88 0.33
C SER A 22 15.01 -3.20 1.59
N ASN A 23 14.65 -4.27 2.31
CA ASN A 23 15.38 -4.75 3.48
C ASN A 23 15.65 -6.29 3.39
N PRO A 24 16.89 -6.74 3.14
CA PRO A 24 17.20 -8.17 3.06
C PRO A 24 17.28 -8.87 4.44
N ASN A 25 17.21 -8.11 5.53
CA ASN A 25 17.49 -8.58 6.88
C ASN A 25 16.25 -8.82 7.74
N TRP A 26 15.08 -9.06 7.15
CA TRP A 26 13.88 -9.44 7.89
C TRP A 26 14.07 -10.73 8.70
N SER A 27 13.60 -10.75 9.94
CA SER A 27 13.74 -11.89 10.84
C SER A 27 12.77 -13.03 10.53
N ARG A 28 11.61 -12.72 9.95
CA ARG A 28 10.54 -13.67 9.62
C ARG A 28 9.85 -13.30 8.31
N PHE A 29 9.20 -14.28 7.69
CA PHE A 29 8.48 -14.07 6.43
C PHE A 29 7.36 -13.03 6.56
N TYR A 30 6.55 -13.14 7.63
CA TYR A 30 5.69 -12.06 8.12
C TYR A 30 6.32 -11.42 9.38
N PRO A 31 6.90 -10.21 9.27
CA PRO A 31 7.64 -9.61 10.38
C PRO A 31 6.72 -9.25 11.56
N PRO A 32 7.23 -9.35 12.81
CA PRO A 32 6.58 -8.80 13.98
C PRO A 32 6.35 -7.28 13.84
N GLY A 33 5.30 -6.76 14.46
CA GLY A 33 4.93 -5.34 14.37
C GLY A 33 6.05 -4.38 14.79
N ALA A 34 6.83 -4.73 15.82
CA ALA A 34 7.96 -3.91 16.28
C ALA A 34 9.09 -3.82 15.24
N GLU A 35 9.45 -4.93 14.60
CA GLU A 35 10.47 -4.95 13.54
C GLU A 35 10.01 -4.12 12.33
N PHE A 36 8.72 -4.25 11.97
CA PHE A 36 8.14 -3.46 10.89
C PHE A 36 8.11 -1.95 11.20
N GLU A 37 7.78 -1.57 12.44
CA GLU A 37 7.84 -0.17 12.89
C GLU A 37 9.26 0.40 12.84
N GLU A 38 10.25 -0.36 13.31
CA GLU A 38 11.67 0.02 13.23
C GLU A 38 12.12 0.24 11.79
N TYR A 39 11.71 -0.65 10.88
CA TYR A 39 11.95 -0.48 9.45
C TYR A 39 11.33 0.83 8.92
N LEU A 40 10.05 1.12 9.20
CA LEU A 40 9.42 2.36 8.76
C LEU A 40 10.13 3.61 9.31
N LYS A 41 10.51 3.58 10.59
CA LYS A 41 11.32 4.65 11.21
C LYS A 41 12.68 4.81 10.52
N SER A 42 13.32 3.71 10.12
CA SER A 42 14.60 3.76 9.40
C SER A 42 14.46 4.39 8.02
N VAL A 43 13.39 4.06 7.28
CA VAL A 43 13.08 4.65 5.97
C VAL A 43 12.79 6.15 6.12
N ALA A 44 11.96 6.53 7.09
CA ALA A 44 11.65 7.93 7.37
C ALA A 44 12.90 8.77 7.72
N LYS A 45 13.86 8.19 8.45
CA LYS A 45 15.17 8.83 8.71
C LYS A 45 16.03 8.94 7.46
N LYS A 46 16.10 7.87 6.65
CA LYS A 46 16.91 7.83 5.42
C LYS A 46 16.51 8.92 4.41
N TYR A 47 15.22 9.26 4.35
CA TYR A 47 14.67 10.24 3.41
C TYR A 47 14.23 11.55 4.09
N ASP A 48 14.78 11.87 5.27
CA ASP A 48 14.55 13.13 6.00
C ASP A 48 13.08 13.51 6.28
N VAL A 49 12.17 12.53 6.31
CA VAL A 49 10.73 12.77 6.53
C VAL A 49 10.48 13.50 7.86
N TYR A 50 11.25 13.16 8.90
CA TYR A 50 11.14 13.80 10.22
C TYR A 50 11.40 15.31 10.19
N LYS A 51 12.29 15.79 9.31
CA LYS A 51 12.60 17.22 9.17
C LYS A 51 11.39 18.03 8.67
N HIS A 52 10.51 17.38 7.92
CA HIS A 52 9.35 17.99 7.29
C HIS A 52 8.03 17.65 8.01
N THR A 53 8.09 16.98 9.17
CA THR A 53 6.90 16.50 9.88
C THR A 53 6.72 17.24 11.22
N LYS A 54 5.52 17.78 11.44
CA LYS A 54 5.09 18.29 12.75
C LYS A 54 4.25 17.23 13.47
N PHE A 55 4.83 16.56 14.47
CA PHE A 55 4.08 15.63 15.34
C PHE A 55 3.27 16.39 16.39
N ARG A 56 2.35 15.71 17.09
CA ARG A 56 1.49 16.31 18.13
C ARG A 56 0.63 17.47 17.62
N HIS A 57 0.24 17.42 16.35
CA HIS A 57 -0.74 18.32 15.75
C HIS A 57 -1.91 17.48 15.25
N ARG A 58 -3.12 17.79 15.72
CA ARG A 58 -4.35 17.13 15.31
C ARG A 58 -5.06 17.99 14.27
N PHE A 59 -5.42 17.39 13.14
CA PHE A 59 -6.25 18.03 12.13
C PHE A 59 -7.67 18.26 12.65
N ILE A 60 -8.19 19.48 12.44
CA ILE A 60 -9.55 19.87 12.84
C ILE A 60 -10.42 20.06 11.60
N SER A 61 -10.00 20.90 10.65
CA SER A 61 -10.74 21.17 9.43
C SER A 61 -9.87 21.75 8.32
N ALA A 62 -10.36 21.72 7.09
CA ALA A 62 -9.78 22.45 5.97
C ALA A 62 -10.87 23.14 5.14
N ARG A 63 -10.60 24.32 4.62
CA ARG A 63 -11.51 25.08 3.75
C ARG A 63 -10.79 25.61 2.52
N TRP A 64 -11.39 25.41 1.36
CA TRP A 64 -10.91 25.95 0.10
C TRP A 64 -11.32 27.42 -0.08
N PHE A 65 -10.39 28.23 -0.57
CA PHE A 65 -10.55 29.64 -0.90
C PHE A 65 -10.29 29.84 -2.40
N GLU A 66 -11.37 30.11 -3.15
CA GLU A 66 -11.37 30.11 -4.63
C GLU A 66 -10.56 31.23 -5.27
N GLU A 67 -10.55 32.41 -4.65
CA GLU A 67 -9.84 33.58 -5.16
C GLU A 67 -8.33 33.37 -5.01
N GLU A 68 -7.91 32.87 -3.86
CA GLU A 68 -6.52 32.59 -3.51
C GLU A 68 -5.99 31.28 -4.10
N GLY A 69 -6.86 30.33 -4.45
CA GLY A 69 -6.44 29.01 -4.93
C GLY A 69 -5.74 28.19 -3.85
N GLN A 70 -6.16 28.34 -2.59
CA GLN A 70 -5.51 27.73 -1.43
C GLN A 70 -6.52 27.08 -0.48
N TRP A 71 -6.06 26.02 0.18
CA TRP A 71 -6.67 25.47 1.39
C TRP A 71 -6.15 26.20 2.61
N GLU A 72 -7.07 26.64 3.47
CA GLU A 72 -6.76 26.99 4.86
C GLU A 72 -7.00 25.76 5.74
N VAL A 73 -6.02 25.39 6.54
CA VAL A 73 -5.98 24.18 7.36
C VAL A 73 -5.96 24.59 8.83
N THR A 74 -6.93 24.11 9.60
CA THR A 74 -7.00 24.32 11.05
C THR A 74 -6.52 23.07 11.78
N LEU A 75 -5.60 23.28 12.72
CA LEU A 75 -4.92 22.26 13.50
C LEU A 75 -5.02 22.60 14.99
N GLU A 76 -4.96 21.59 15.85
CA GLU A 76 -4.78 21.72 17.30
C GLU A 76 -3.42 21.17 17.69
N ARG A 77 -2.57 21.99 18.33
CA ARG A 77 -1.33 21.51 18.94
C ARG A 77 -1.66 20.82 20.27
N LEU A 78 -1.37 19.53 20.36
CA LEU A 78 -1.77 18.69 21.51
C LEU A 78 -0.98 18.98 22.80
N GLU A 79 0.10 19.74 22.71
CA GLU A 79 0.99 20.05 23.84
C GLU A 79 0.38 21.11 24.76
N ASP A 80 -0.37 22.06 24.20
CA ASP A 80 -0.96 23.19 24.90
C ASP A 80 -2.40 23.51 24.49
N GLY A 81 -2.98 22.77 23.54
CA GLY A 81 -4.35 22.93 23.06
C GLY A 81 -4.53 24.13 22.11
N VAL A 82 -3.45 24.78 21.67
CA VAL A 82 -3.53 25.96 20.81
C VAL A 82 -4.00 25.60 19.40
N THR A 83 -4.97 26.35 18.89
CA THR A 83 -5.39 26.28 17.49
C THR A 83 -4.37 26.98 16.60
N VAL A 84 -3.94 26.30 15.55
CA VAL A 84 -2.97 26.78 14.55
C VAL A 84 -3.65 26.75 13.17
N THR A 85 -3.49 27.82 12.41
CA THR A 85 -3.95 27.89 11.02
C THR A 85 -2.74 27.92 10.08
N ASP A 86 -2.82 27.15 9.00
CA ASP A 86 -1.81 27.12 7.92
C ASP A 86 -2.49 27.18 6.55
N ARG A 87 -1.75 27.51 5.49
CA ARG A 87 -2.27 27.58 4.11
C ARG A 87 -1.43 26.76 3.14
N ALA A 88 -2.08 26.16 2.15
CA ALA A 88 -1.41 25.36 1.11
C ALA A 88 -2.20 25.37 -0.20
N GLU A 89 -1.51 25.41 -1.34
CA GLU A 89 -2.12 25.29 -2.67
C GLU A 89 -2.66 23.88 -2.92
N VAL A 90 -1.98 22.86 -2.38
CA VAL A 90 -2.32 21.43 -2.54
C VAL A 90 -2.43 20.77 -1.18
N LEU A 91 -3.51 20.01 -0.98
CA LEU A 91 -3.75 19.26 0.26
C LEU A 91 -3.80 17.77 -0.04
N ILE A 92 -3.01 16.97 0.68
CA ILE A 92 -3.02 15.50 0.55
C ILE A 92 -3.54 14.89 1.85
N LYS A 93 -4.71 14.25 1.80
CA LYS A 93 -5.28 13.51 2.93
C LYS A 93 -4.69 12.10 2.97
N ALA A 94 -3.70 11.89 3.81
CA ALA A 94 -3.01 10.60 4.02
C ALA A 94 -3.25 10.00 5.42
N THR A 95 -4.49 10.13 5.93
CA THR A 95 -4.85 9.70 7.29
C THR A 95 -5.10 8.19 7.42
N GLY A 96 -5.34 7.48 6.32
CA GLY A 96 -5.87 6.11 6.34
C GLY A 96 -7.29 6.04 6.91
N PHE A 97 -7.81 4.82 7.10
CA PHE A 97 -9.18 4.55 7.57
C PHE A 97 -9.30 3.54 8.73
N VAL A 98 -8.18 3.08 9.30
CA VAL A 98 -8.13 2.11 10.41
C VAL A 98 -7.33 2.70 11.58
N ASN A 99 -7.84 3.81 12.14
CA ASN A 99 -7.18 4.54 13.22
C ASN A 99 -8.14 5.06 14.31
N ASP A 100 -9.41 5.38 13.97
CA ASP A 100 -10.42 5.82 14.95
C ASP A 100 -11.02 4.61 15.67
N TRP A 101 -10.50 4.29 16.85
CA TRP A 101 -10.99 3.18 17.66
C TRP A 101 -11.99 3.65 18.72
N ARG A 102 -12.92 2.78 19.09
CA ARG A 102 -13.92 3.04 20.13
C ARG A 102 -14.11 1.82 21.00
N TRP A 103 -14.45 2.06 22.26
CA TRP A 103 -14.95 1.01 23.14
C TRP A 103 -16.21 0.36 22.55
N PRO A 104 -16.48 -0.93 22.84
CA PRO A 104 -17.74 -1.55 22.46
C PRO A 104 -18.91 -0.74 23.02
N ASN A 105 -19.90 -0.47 22.18
CA ASN A 105 -21.12 0.23 22.57
C ASN A 105 -22.09 -0.77 23.25
N VAL A 106 -21.75 -1.17 24.47
CA VAL A 106 -22.48 -2.14 25.27
C VAL A 106 -22.63 -1.57 26.69
N PRO A 107 -23.82 -1.63 27.31
CA PRO A 107 -24.07 -1.09 28.65
C PRO A 107 -23.21 -1.69 29.76
N GLY A 108 -22.98 -0.93 30.83
CA GLY A 108 -22.37 -1.42 32.08
C GLY A 108 -20.84 -1.49 32.07
N ARG A 109 -20.19 -1.11 30.96
CA ARG A 109 -18.73 -1.20 30.78
C ARG A 109 -17.95 -0.52 31.92
N GLU A 110 -18.42 0.64 32.34
CA GLU A 110 -17.87 1.44 33.45
C GLU A 110 -17.96 0.78 34.82
N LYS A 111 -18.79 -0.27 34.97
CA LYS A 111 -18.96 -1.00 36.23
C LYS A 111 -17.93 -2.10 36.41
N PHE A 112 -17.32 -2.58 35.33
CA PHE A 112 -16.38 -3.71 35.38
C PHE A 112 -15.15 -3.35 36.24
N LYS A 113 -14.91 -4.15 37.29
CA LYS A 113 -13.84 -3.91 38.27
C LYS A 113 -12.50 -4.54 37.87
N GLY A 114 -12.51 -5.42 36.87
CA GLY A 114 -11.29 -6.05 36.35
C GLY A 114 -10.52 -5.14 35.38
N THR A 115 -9.47 -5.68 34.76
CA THR A 115 -8.66 -4.92 33.80
C THR A 115 -9.34 -4.88 32.43
N MET A 116 -9.60 -3.69 31.90
CA MET A 116 -10.17 -3.54 30.56
C MET A 116 -9.17 -2.89 29.60
N LEU A 117 -8.94 -3.54 28.46
CA LEU A 117 -7.93 -3.15 27.47
C LEU A 117 -8.60 -2.96 26.11
N HIS A 118 -8.15 -1.98 25.34
CA HIS A 118 -8.46 -1.92 23.92
C HIS A 118 -7.19 -2.19 23.13
N THR A 119 -7.25 -3.01 22.08
CA THR A 119 -6.03 -3.40 21.34
C THR A 119 -5.33 -2.24 20.63
N ALA A 120 -6.05 -1.15 20.35
CA ALA A 120 -5.49 0.08 19.79
C ALA A 120 -4.89 1.03 20.85
N ASN A 121 -5.10 0.76 22.14
CA ASN A 121 -4.54 1.51 23.26
C ASN A 121 -4.08 0.51 24.33
N TRP A 122 -3.10 -0.32 23.95
CA TRP A 122 -2.64 -1.44 24.74
C TRP A 122 -1.79 -0.98 25.92
N ASP A 123 -2.04 -1.54 27.11
CA ASP A 123 -1.17 -1.36 28.28
C ASP A 123 -0.08 -2.43 28.30
N ASP A 124 1.17 -1.99 28.13
CA ASP A 124 2.35 -2.86 28.14
C ASP A 124 2.69 -3.46 29.51
N ALA A 125 2.13 -2.92 30.59
CA ALA A 125 2.31 -3.45 31.95
C ALA A 125 1.37 -4.63 32.25
N PHE A 126 0.38 -4.89 31.40
CA PHE A 126 -0.58 -5.97 31.62
C PHE A 126 0.06 -7.36 31.49
N ASP A 127 -0.01 -8.15 32.56
CA ASP A 127 0.37 -9.56 32.58
C ASP A 127 -0.89 -10.46 32.55
N PRO A 128 -1.13 -11.23 31.47
CA PRO A 128 -2.26 -12.15 31.38
C PRO A 128 -2.09 -13.43 32.20
N THR A 129 -0.91 -13.70 32.77
CA THR A 129 -0.57 -14.99 33.36
C THR A 129 -1.53 -15.41 34.46
N GLY A 130 -2.13 -16.60 34.34
CA GLY A 130 -3.05 -17.18 35.32
C GLY A 130 -4.42 -16.50 35.43
N LYS A 131 -4.71 -15.50 34.60
CA LYS A 131 -5.99 -14.77 34.60
C LYS A 131 -7.06 -15.50 33.77
N ARG A 132 -8.34 -15.24 34.07
CA ARG A 132 -9.48 -15.51 33.19
C ARG A 132 -9.69 -14.31 32.29
N VAL A 133 -9.58 -14.50 30.98
CA VAL A 133 -9.58 -13.39 30.02
C VAL A 133 -10.69 -13.58 28.99
N ALA A 134 -11.46 -12.52 28.74
CA ALA A 134 -12.35 -12.44 27.59
C ALA A 134 -11.70 -11.63 26.46
N VAL A 135 -11.82 -12.10 25.21
CA VAL A 135 -11.45 -11.34 24.01
C VAL A 135 -12.70 -11.04 23.21
N LEU A 136 -13.00 -9.76 22.99
CA LEU A 136 -14.17 -9.30 22.26
C LEU A 136 -13.79 -8.89 20.84
N GLY A 137 -14.32 -9.60 19.84
CA GLY A 137 -14.08 -9.30 18.43
C GLY A 137 -13.04 -10.24 17.81
N TYR A 138 -13.31 -10.66 16.58
CA TYR A 138 -12.57 -11.72 15.88
C TYR A 138 -11.97 -11.24 14.55
N GLY A 139 -11.84 -9.92 14.38
CA GLY A 139 -11.05 -9.34 13.29
C GLY A 139 -9.56 -9.75 13.39
N SER A 140 -8.73 -9.22 12.48
CA SER A 140 -7.29 -9.54 12.44
C SER A 140 -6.61 -9.45 13.80
N THR A 141 -6.91 -8.41 14.58
CA THR A 141 -6.29 -8.19 15.89
C THR A 141 -6.71 -9.23 16.93
N GLY A 142 -8.00 -9.57 17.00
CA GLY A 142 -8.51 -10.58 17.93
C GLY A 142 -7.92 -11.97 17.64
N VAL A 143 -7.90 -12.35 16.37
CA VAL A 143 -7.31 -13.61 15.92
C VAL A 143 -5.80 -13.68 16.14
N GLN A 144 -5.09 -12.55 16.08
CA GLN A 144 -3.65 -12.51 16.32
C GLN A 144 -3.28 -12.52 17.81
N ILE A 145 -4.07 -11.84 18.66
CA ILE A 145 -3.74 -11.71 20.09
C ILE A 145 -4.10 -12.96 20.88
N THR A 146 -5.21 -13.61 20.55
CA THR A 146 -5.70 -14.81 21.21
C THR A 146 -4.64 -15.91 21.33
N PRO A 147 -4.02 -16.40 20.24
CA PRO A 147 -2.98 -17.44 20.34
C PRO A 147 -1.71 -16.96 21.05
N ALA A 148 -1.47 -15.65 21.13
CA ALA A 148 -0.32 -15.10 21.85
C ALA A 148 -0.51 -15.09 23.38
N ILE A 149 -1.76 -15.08 23.86
CA ILE A 149 -2.09 -15.05 25.30
C ILE A 149 -2.63 -16.36 25.83
N GLN A 150 -3.25 -17.20 24.99
CA GLN A 150 -3.87 -18.47 25.41
C GLN A 150 -2.95 -19.37 26.24
N PRO A 151 -1.65 -19.54 25.93
CA PRO A 151 -0.77 -20.39 26.72
C PRO A 151 -0.46 -19.85 28.13
N LEU A 152 -0.76 -18.57 28.39
CA LEU A 152 -0.43 -17.88 29.64
C LEU A 152 -1.63 -17.79 30.58
N VAL A 153 -2.84 -17.70 30.03
CA VAL A 153 -4.06 -17.49 30.81
C VAL A 153 -4.57 -18.79 31.41
N LYS A 154 -5.27 -18.66 32.55
CA LYS A 154 -5.98 -19.80 33.17
C LYS A 154 -7.18 -20.25 32.33
N GLN A 155 -7.88 -19.29 31.73
CA GLN A 155 -9.02 -19.51 30.86
C GLN A 155 -9.12 -18.36 29.86
N LEU A 156 -9.47 -18.69 28.62
CA LEU A 156 -9.72 -17.75 27.54
C LEU A 156 -11.11 -17.96 26.97
N ASP A 157 -11.94 -16.92 26.96
CA ASP A 157 -13.21 -16.93 26.23
C ASP A 157 -13.16 -15.89 25.11
N HIS A 158 -13.27 -16.34 23.85
CA HIS A 158 -13.25 -15.47 22.68
C HIS A 158 -14.67 -15.30 22.13
N TYR A 159 -15.21 -14.09 22.23
CA TYR A 159 -16.53 -13.74 21.70
C TYR A 159 -16.46 -13.48 20.19
N VAL A 160 -17.09 -14.37 19.41
CA VAL A 160 -16.99 -14.46 17.95
C VAL A 160 -18.39 -14.47 17.34
N ARG A 161 -18.93 -13.29 17.02
CA ARG A 161 -20.30 -13.14 16.50
C ARG A 161 -20.55 -13.66 15.08
N GLY A 162 -19.51 -14.06 14.35
CA GLY A 162 -19.70 -14.33 12.92
C GLY A 162 -18.74 -15.33 12.32
N LYS A 163 -19.19 -15.85 11.19
CA LYS A 163 -18.48 -16.83 10.38
C LYS A 163 -17.23 -16.21 9.75
N VAL A 164 -16.23 -17.05 9.45
CA VAL A 164 -14.96 -16.61 8.88
C VAL A 164 -14.30 -17.71 8.04
N TRP A 165 -13.69 -17.30 6.93
CA TRP A 165 -12.78 -18.15 6.17
C TRP A 165 -11.35 -17.96 6.68
N VAL A 166 -10.69 -19.05 7.03
CA VAL A 166 -9.30 -19.04 7.51
C VAL A 166 -8.41 -19.78 6.51
N PRO A 167 -7.55 -19.07 5.76
CA PRO A 167 -6.54 -19.72 4.95
C PRO A 167 -5.44 -20.36 5.81
N PRO A 168 -4.93 -21.53 5.40
CA PRO A 168 -3.78 -22.14 6.05
C PRO A 168 -2.53 -21.25 5.89
N GLY A 169 -1.54 -21.44 6.76
CA GLY A 169 -0.20 -20.87 6.59
C GLY A 169 -0.02 -19.38 6.87
N GLY A 170 -1.07 -18.56 6.81
CA GLY A 170 -0.97 -17.12 7.06
C GLY A 170 -1.25 -16.23 5.85
N GLY A 171 -1.86 -16.76 4.78
CA GLY A 171 -2.59 -15.95 3.81
C GLY A 171 -1.97 -15.80 2.43
N THR A 172 -1.66 -14.55 2.07
CA THR A 172 -1.04 -14.22 0.78
C THR A 172 0.35 -14.85 0.72
N ASN A 173 0.73 -15.41 -0.43
CA ASN A 173 2.00 -16.12 -0.63
C ASN A 173 2.09 -17.46 0.10
N THR A 174 0.97 -18.16 0.23
CA THR A 174 0.95 -19.53 0.78
C THR A 174 1.80 -20.50 -0.07
N GLU A 175 2.03 -20.19 -1.34
CA GLU A 175 2.92 -20.91 -2.24
C GLU A 175 4.34 -21.04 -1.66
N GLU A 176 4.90 -19.95 -1.11
CA GLU A 176 6.24 -19.98 -0.50
C GLU A 176 6.26 -20.87 0.76
N LEU A 177 5.18 -20.88 1.53
CA LEU A 177 5.05 -21.75 2.69
C LEU A 177 5.00 -23.21 2.28
N ILE A 178 4.19 -23.55 1.27
CA ILE A 178 4.09 -24.90 0.73
C ILE A 178 5.45 -25.37 0.19
N GLU A 179 6.15 -24.54 -0.57
CA GLU A 179 7.46 -24.88 -1.13
C GLU A 179 8.52 -25.13 -0.06
N ARG A 180 8.43 -24.44 1.08
CA ARG A 180 9.29 -24.67 2.26
C ARG A 180 8.80 -25.78 3.18
N GLY A 181 7.63 -26.37 2.93
CA GLY A 181 6.99 -27.30 3.87
C GLY A 181 6.60 -26.66 5.20
N ALA A 182 6.41 -25.34 5.23
CA ALA A 182 6.03 -24.60 6.42
C ALA A 182 4.51 -24.57 6.58
N HIS A 183 4.03 -24.92 7.77
CA HIS A 183 2.60 -24.90 8.11
C HIS A 183 2.11 -23.55 8.64
N ASN A 184 3.04 -22.69 9.09
CA ASN A 184 2.81 -21.37 9.66
C ASN A 184 3.97 -20.44 9.26
N ASN A 185 3.90 -19.17 9.65
CA ASN A 185 5.00 -18.21 9.50
C ASN A 185 6.34 -18.80 10.00
N PHE A 186 7.42 -18.54 9.26
CA PHE A 186 8.74 -19.10 9.51
C PHE A 186 9.82 -18.03 9.71
N ASP A 187 10.94 -18.44 10.29
CA ASP A 187 12.07 -17.57 10.61
C ASP A 187 13.10 -17.64 9.48
N HIS A 188 13.67 -16.49 9.14
CA HIS A 188 14.84 -16.43 8.25
C HIS A 188 16.09 -16.54 9.12
N ASP A 189 16.83 -17.64 8.95
CA ASP A 189 18.05 -17.85 9.70
C ASP A 189 19.15 -16.84 9.29
N LEU A 190 20.21 -16.75 10.10
CA LEU A 190 21.30 -15.81 9.83
C LEU A 190 22.03 -16.09 8.52
N ARG A 191 22.01 -17.33 8.01
CA ARG A 191 22.69 -17.69 6.76
C ARG A 191 21.91 -17.17 5.57
N GLU A 192 20.58 -17.33 5.57
CA GLU A 192 19.70 -16.82 4.53
C GLU A 192 19.71 -15.29 4.48
N ARG A 193 19.64 -14.63 5.64
CA ARG A 193 19.74 -13.16 5.74
C ARG A 193 21.08 -12.64 5.23
N LYS A 194 22.18 -13.33 5.57
CA LYS A 194 23.51 -13.04 5.04
C LYS A 194 23.57 -13.25 3.53
N LEU A 195 23.03 -14.35 3.02
CA LEU A 195 22.98 -14.66 1.60
C LEU A 195 22.23 -13.58 0.81
N PHE A 196 21.06 -13.14 1.28
CA PHE A 196 20.30 -12.04 0.66
C PHE A 196 21.04 -10.71 0.71
N THR A 197 21.77 -10.44 1.80
CA THR A 197 22.57 -9.21 1.93
C THR A 197 23.77 -9.21 0.97
N GLU A 198 24.46 -10.34 0.84
CA GLU A 198 25.65 -10.48 -0.01
C GLU A 198 25.32 -10.67 -1.50
N ASN A 199 24.09 -11.07 -1.84
CA ASN A 199 23.65 -11.30 -3.22
C ASN A 199 22.37 -10.51 -3.55
N PRO A 200 22.47 -9.20 -3.86
CA PRO A 200 21.30 -8.35 -4.12
C PRO A 200 20.42 -8.84 -5.27
N GLN A 201 21.00 -9.45 -6.31
CA GLN A 201 20.23 -9.99 -7.43
C GLN A 201 19.37 -11.19 -7.00
N LEU A 202 19.93 -12.11 -6.23
CA LEU A 202 19.19 -13.25 -5.67
C LEU A 202 18.03 -12.76 -4.79
N TYR A 203 18.28 -11.75 -3.96
CA TYR A 203 17.25 -11.14 -3.14
C TYR A 203 16.16 -10.45 -3.98
N LEU A 204 16.54 -9.75 -5.04
CA LEU A 204 15.59 -9.14 -5.99
C LEU A 204 14.71 -10.20 -6.67
N ASP A 205 15.31 -11.30 -7.13
CA ASP A 205 14.58 -12.40 -7.76
C ASP A 205 13.60 -13.05 -6.78
N PHE A 206 14.01 -13.22 -5.52
CA PHE A 206 13.13 -13.67 -4.46
C PHE A 206 11.96 -12.70 -4.22
N ARG A 207 12.22 -11.39 -4.13
CA ARG A 207 11.15 -10.38 -4.00
C ARG A 207 10.18 -10.41 -5.20
N LYS A 208 10.70 -10.48 -6.43
CA LYS A 208 9.88 -10.57 -7.64
C LYS A 208 8.99 -11.81 -7.65
N LYS A 209 9.53 -12.95 -7.20
CA LYS A 209 8.75 -14.18 -7.00
C LYS A 209 7.59 -13.96 -6.01
N GLN A 210 7.86 -13.30 -4.87
CA GLN A 210 6.81 -12.99 -3.89
C GLN A 210 5.75 -12.02 -4.44
N GLU A 211 6.15 -10.97 -5.14
CA GLU A 211 5.21 -10.06 -5.83
C GLU A 211 4.37 -10.80 -6.88
N ALA A 212 4.98 -11.72 -7.64
CA ALA A 212 4.27 -12.52 -8.65
C ALA A 212 3.16 -13.38 -8.04
N TYR A 213 3.41 -14.04 -6.89
CA TYR A 213 2.35 -14.75 -6.17
C TYR A 213 1.21 -13.82 -5.79
N CYS A 214 1.52 -12.66 -5.20
CA CYS A 214 0.51 -11.65 -4.85
C CYS A 214 -0.30 -11.18 -6.07
N ASN A 215 0.33 -10.97 -7.22
CA ASN A 215 -0.33 -10.45 -8.42
C ASN A 215 -1.21 -11.49 -9.14
N ASN A 216 -0.90 -12.79 -9.00
CA ASN A 216 -1.57 -13.86 -9.74
C ASN A 216 -2.89 -14.35 -9.12
N VAL A 217 -3.25 -13.91 -7.92
CA VAL A 217 -4.46 -14.41 -7.22
C VAL A 217 -5.77 -13.77 -7.70
N GLN A 218 -5.75 -12.80 -8.63
CA GLN A 218 -6.94 -12.01 -8.99
C GLN A 218 -8.16 -12.88 -9.38
N ARG A 219 -7.92 -14.03 -10.03
CA ARG A 219 -9.00 -14.90 -10.51
C ARG A 219 -9.88 -15.47 -9.39
N ILE A 220 -9.36 -15.65 -8.16
CA ILE A 220 -10.14 -16.22 -7.05
C ILE A 220 -11.29 -15.32 -6.59
N PHE A 221 -11.26 -14.03 -6.93
CA PHE A 221 -12.28 -13.07 -6.52
C PHE A 221 -13.44 -12.94 -7.51
N PHE A 222 -13.34 -13.54 -8.70
CA PHE A 222 -14.45 -13.54 -9.67
C PHE A 222 -15.46 -14.63 -9.32
N LYS A 223 -16.74 -14.25 -9.31
CA LYS A 223 -17.84 -15.19 -9.08
C LYS A 223 -17.82 -16.29 -10.13
N ASP A 224 -18.18 -17.49 -9.70
CA ASP A 224 -18.33 -18.69 -10.53
C ASP A 224 -17.09 -19.17 -11.29
N SER A 225 -15.95 -18.48 -11.11
CA SER A 225 -14.68 -18.90 -11.69
C SER A 225 -14.21 -20.22 -11.07
N GLU A 226 -13.52 -21.03 -11.85
CA GLU A 226 -12.97 -22.29 -11.35
C GLU A 226 -12.00 -22.07 -10.19
N ALA A 227 -11.18 -21.01 -10.28
CA ALA A 227 -10.26 -20.62 -9.22
C ALA A 227 -10.98 -20.32 -7.90
N GLN A 228 -12.12 -19.63 -7.93
CA GLN A 228 -12.91 -19.32 -6.74
C GLN A 228 -13.52 -20.59 -6.12
N LYS A 229 -14.03 -21.51 -6.95
CA LYS A 229 -14.61 -22.78 -6.49
C LYS A 229 -13.56 -23.64 -5.80
N GLN A 230 -12.40 -23.80 -6.45
CA GLN A 230 -11.27 -24.55 -5.89
C GLN A 230 -10.75 -23.90 -4.60
N PHE A 231 -10.66 -22.58 -4.56
CA PHE A 231 -10.26 -21.87 -3.35
C PHE A 231 -11.26 -22.07 -2.21
N THR A 232 -12.56 -22.08 -2.50
CA THR A 232 -13.60 -22.38 -1.50
C THR A 232 -13.48 -23.79 -0.95
N LEU A 233 -13.30 -24.79 -1.82
CA LEU A 233 -13.09 -26.18 -1.40
C LEU A 233 -11.83 -26.34 -0.54
N PHE A 234 -10.75 -25.66 -0.91
CA PHE A 234 -9.51 -25.66 -0.16
C PHE A 234 -9.67 -25.07 1.25
N LEU A 235 -10.35 -23.93 1.39
CA LEU A 235 -10.59 -23.32 2.70
C LEU A 235 -11.58 -24.12 3.57
N ASP A 236 -12.60 -24.72 2.96
CA ASP A 236 -13.56 -25.59 3.62
C ASP A 236 -12.89 -26.85 4.16
N ALA A 237 -12.05 -27.49 3.34
CA ALA A 237 -11.24 -28.64 3.75
C ALA A 237 -10.28 -28.27 4.89
N ASN A 238 -9.60 -27.12 4.82
CA ASN A 238 -8.73 -26.65 5.90
C ASN A 238 -9.49 -26.45 7.22
N LEU A 239 -10.64 -25.77 7.17
CA LEU A 239 -11.47 -25.54 8.34
C LEU A 239 -11.96 -26.86 8.95
N LYS A 240 -12.45 -27.78 8.10
CA LYS A 240 -12.94 -29.09 8.52
C LYS A 240 -11.83 -29.94 9.14
N GLU A 241 -10.65 -29.97 8.51
CA GLU A 241 -9.49 -30.70 9.00
C GLU A 241 -9.03 -30.16 10.35
N THR A 242 -8.81 -28.85 10.42
CA THR A 242 -8.29 -28.20 11.63
C THR A 242 -9.24 -28.41 12.80
N THR A 243 -10.56 -28.32 12.60
CA THR A 243 -11.56 -28.40 13.68
C THR A 243 -12.01 -29.83 14.04
N LYS A 244 -11.40 -30.88 13.48
CA LYS A 244 -11.75 -32.29 13.79
C LYS A 244 -11.80 -32.61 15.30
N PRO A 245 -10.86 -32.15 16.14
CA PRO A 245 -10.94 -32.34 17.59
C PRO A 245 -12.19 -31.76 18.27
N LYS A 246 -12.73 -30.63 17.76
CA LYS A 246 -13.96 -29.99 18.25
C LYS A 246 -14.93 -29.72 17.08
N PRO A 247 -15.64 -30.73 16.55
CA PRO A 247 -16.38 -30.63 15.28
C PRO A 247 -17.44 -29.52 15.24
N TRP A 248 -18.04 -29.18 16.39
CA TRP A 248 -19.03 -28.11 16.48
C TRP A 248 -18.47 -26.73 16.06
N LEU A 249 -17.15 -26.52 16.15
CA LEU A 249 -16.50 -25.28 15.67
C LEU A 249 -16.67 -25.11 14.16
N TYR A 250 -16.66 -26.19 13.38
CA TYR A 250 -16.91 -26.14 11.94
C TYR A 250 -18.28 -25.53 11.64
N ASP A 251 -19.33 -26.05 12.28
CA ASP A 251 -20.71 -25.62 12.04
C ASP A 251 -20.94 -24.14 12.40
N VAL A 252 -20.29 -23.70 13.49
CA VAL A 252 -20.33 -22.31 13.95
C VAL A 252 -19.57 -21.38 13.02
N LEU A 253 -18.37 -21.76 12.59
CA LEU A 253 -17.45 -20.87 11.87
C LEU A 253 -17.66 -20.83 10.36
N ARG A 254 -18.16 -21.92 9.76
CA ARG A 254 -18.26 -22.06 8.30
C ARG A 254 -19.17 -20.99 7.68
N PRO A 255 -18.64 -20.12 6.83
CA PRO A 255 -19.43 -19.10 6.13
C PRO A 255 -20.46 -19.65 5.15
N ASN A 256 -21.47 -18.84 4.87
CA ASN A 256 -22.45 -19.02 3.78
C ASN A 256 -22.19 -18.07 2.59
N TYR A 257 -21.09 -17.34 2.61
CA TYR A 257 -20.64 -16.44 1.55
C TYR A 257 -19.29 -16.90 1.00
N ALA A 258 -18.94 -16.47 -0.21
CA ALA A 258 -17.68 -16.85 -0.84
C ALA A 258 -16.45 -16.29 -0.11
N PRO A 259 -15.31 -17.03 -0.11
CA PRO A 259 -14.01 -16.48 0.28
C PRO A 259 -13.72 -15.18 -0.46
N GLY A 260 -13.26 -14.16 0.27
CA GLY A 260 -12.99 -12.83 -0.27
C GLY A 260 -14.12 -11.81 -0.07
N CYS A 261 -15.39 -12.21 0.09
CA CYS A 261 -16.47 -11.22 0.39
C CYS A 261 -16.14 -10.38 1.63
N ARG A 262 -15.50 -11.02 2.61
CA ARG A 262 -14.84 -10.36 3.74
C ARG A 262 -13.33 -10.57 3.63
N ARG A 263 -12.56 -9.65 4.22
CA ARG A 263 -11.11 -9.80 4.35
C ARG A 263 -10.80 -11.16 4.98
N LEU A 264 -9.98 -11.96 4.29
CA LEU A 264 -9.46 -13.22 4.84
C LEU A 264 -8.66 -12.94 6.10
N ILE A 265 -8.82 -13.76 7.13
CA ILE A 265 -8.16 -13.58 8.42
C ILE A 265 -7.05 -14.61 8.57
N MET A 266 -5.82 -14.13 8.82
CA MET A 266 -4.64 -14.97 9.02
C MET A 266 -4.67 -15.57 10.40
N GLY A 267 -5.42 -16.67 10.52
CA GLY A 267 -5.88 -17.22 11.78
C GLY A 267 -5.68 -18.71 11.94
N GLN A 268 -4.76 -19.33 11.21
CA GLN A 268 -4.51 -20.77 11.35
C GLN A 268 -4.13 -21.13 12.80
N ALA A 269 -3.17 -20.41 13.38
CA ALA A 269 -2.81 -20.55 14.79
C ALA A 269 -3.97 -20.24 15.77
N TRP A 270 -4.93 -19.40 15.37
CA TRP A 270 -6.12 -19.13 16.16
C TRP A 270 -7.12 -20.28 16.13
N LEU A 271 -7.36 -20.88 14.96
CA LEU A 271 -8.18 -22.09 14.85
C LEU A 271 -7.61 -23.21 15.70
N GLU A 272 -6.29 -23.42 15.64
CA GLU A 272 -5.57 -24.39 16.47
C GLU A 272 -5.72 -24.07 17.97
N CYS A 273 -5.53 -22.81 18.34
CA CYS A 273 -5.69 -22.32 19.72
C CYS A 273 -7.09 -22.54 20.30
N MET A 274 -8.17 -22.43 19.51
CA MET A 274 -9.54 -22.68 19.98
C MET A 274 -9.83 -24.15 20.30
N GLN A 275 -8.90 -25.04 19.99
CA GLN A 275 -9.01 -26.46 20.30
C GLN A 275 -8.45 -26.83 21.67
N GLU A 276 -7.69 -25.94 22.28
CA GLU A 276 -7.11 -26.14 23.61
C GLU A 276 -8.19 -26.17 24.69
N ASP A 277 -7.94 -26.88 25.79
CA ASP A 277 -8.92 -27.11 26.87
C ASP A 277 -9.26 -25.84 27.65
N ASN A 278 -8.32 -24.90 27.75
CA ASN A 278 -8.53 -23.62 28.44
C ASN A 278 -9.09 -22.53 27.51
N ALA A 279 -9.43 -22.85 26.26
CA ALA A 279 -9.90 -21.89 25.26
C ALA A 279 -11.31 -22.22 24.77
N ASN A 280 -12.22 -21.25 24.90
CA ASN A 280 -13.61 -21.35 24.53
C ASN A 280 -13.97 -20.30 23.48
N LEU A 281 -14.63 -20.75 22.41
CA LEU A 281 -15.27 -19.85 21.45
C LEU A 281 -16.72 -19.61 21.88
N ILE A 282 -17.10 -18.34 22.05
CA ILE A 282 -18.45 -17.94 22.45
C ILE A 282 -19.13 -17.29 21.23
N PRO A 283 -20.03 -18.00 20.52
CA PRO A 283 -20.65 -17.50 19.29
C PRO A 283 -21.90 -16.65 19.59
N LYS A 284 -21.77 -15.68 20.50
CA LYS A 284 -22.86 -14.85 21.02
C LYS A 284 -22.42 -13.39 21.12
N ASP A 285 -23.36 -12.46 20.99
CA ASP A 285 -23.08 -11.06 21.30
C ASP A 285 -23.09 -10.81 22.82
N VAL A 286 -22.47 -9.69 23.19
CA VAL A 286 -22.41 -9.21 24.57
C VAL A 286 -23.63 -8.35 24.84
N LYS A 287 -24.44 -8.75 25.81
CA LYS A 287 -25.66 -8.01 26.20
C LYS A 287 -25.31 -6.83 27.13
N GLU A 288 -24.56 -7.10 28.19
CA GLU A 288 -24.08 -6.07 29.12
C GLU A 288 -22.83 -6.52 29.87
N PHE A 289 -22.06 -5.56 30.35
CA PHE A 289 -20.98 -5.79 31.31
C PHE A 289 -21.53 -5.76 32.74
N THR A 290 -21.00 -6.64 33.59
CA THR A 290 -21.28 -6.65 35.03
C THR A 290 -20.05 -6.16 35.80
N GLU A 291 -20.15 -6.06 37.12
CA GLU A 291 -19.00 -5.71 37.95
C GLU A 291 -17.84 -6.73 37.81
N ASN A 292 -18.17 -8.00 37.52
CA ASN A 292 -17.24 -9.11 37.53
C ASN A 292 -16.99 -9.71 36.14
N GLY A 293 -17.75 -9.32 35.11
CA GLY A 293 -17.54 -9.83 33.76
C GLY A 293 -18.61 -9.43 32.76
N ILE A 294 -19.19 -10.41 32.07
CA ILE A 294 -20.08 -10.21 30.91
C ILE A 294 -21.29 -11.12 31.02
N ILE A 295 -22.47 -10.56 30.69
CA ILE A 295 -23.68 -11.31 30.35
C ILE A 295 -23.81 -11.35 28.82
N ASP A 296 -23.93 -12.56 28.26
CA ASP A 296 -24.20 -12.74 26.83
C ASP A 296 -25.71 -12.61 26.50
N GLU A 297 -26.05 -12.65 25.22
CA GLU A 297 -27.46 -12.56 24.76
C GLU A 297 -28.37 -13.67 25.30
N ASP A 298 -27.83 -14.83 25.66
CA ASP A 298 -28.59 -15.93 26.27
C ASP A 298 -28.80 -15.72 27.78
N GLY A 299 -28.25 -14.66 28.36
CA GLY A 299 -28.34 -14.35 29.78
C GLY A 299 -27.30 -15.07 30.65
N VAL A 300 -26.28 -15.69 30.05
CA VAL A 300 -25.24 -16.40 30.80
C VAL A 300 -24.16 -15.41 31.25
N GLU A 301 -23.99 -15.28 32.56
CA GLU A 301 -22.92 -14.49 33.15
C GLU A 301 -21.61 -15.29 33.24
N ARG A 302 -20.50 -14.68 32.79
CA ARG A 302 -19.14 -15.22 32.95
C ARG A 302 -18.24 -14.16 33.57
N ASN A 303 -17.43 -14.59 34.54
CA ASN A 303 -16.56 -13.72 35.32
C ASN A 303 -15.13 -13.70 34.76
N TYR A 304 -14.55 -12.51 34.65
CA TYR A 304 -13.24 -12.29 34.06
C TYR A 304 -12.37 -11.39 34.93
N ASP A 305 -11.08 -11.69 34.96
CA ASP A 305 -10.09 -10.83 35.59
C ASP A 305 -9.64 -9.73 34.62
N ALA A 306 -9.74 -9.98 33.31
CA ALA A 306 -9.50 -8.99 32.27
C ALA A 306 -10.39 -9.19 31.03
N ILE A 307 -10.72 -8.08 30.36
CA ILE A 307 -11.46 -8.07 29.09
C ILE A 307 -10.66 -7.27 28.06
N ILE A 308 -10.34 -7.90 26.93
CA ILE A 308 -9.60 -7.33 25.81
C ILE A 308 -10.56 -7.04 24.67
N CYS A 309 -10.76 -5.77 24.35
CA CYS A 309 -11.57 -5.30 23.24
C CYS A 309 -10.73 -5.21 21.96
N ALA A 310 -10.96 -6.14 21.04
CA ALA A 310 -10.44 -6.15 19.66
C ALA A 310 -11.55 -5.76 18.67
N THR A 311 -12.26 -4.68 18.99
CA THR A 311 -13.53 -4.26 18.36
C THR A 311 -13.37 -3.50 17.05
N GLY A 312 -12.14 -3.32 16.57
CA GLY A 312 -11.85 -2.69 15.27
C GLY A 312 -11.84 -1.16 15.32
N PHE A 313 -12.14 -0.55 14.19
CA PHE A 313 -12.06 0.90 13.94
C PHE A 313 -13.30 1.39 13.20
N ASP A 314 -13.59 2.69 13.29
CA ASP A 314 -14.56 3.35 12.42
C ASP A 314 -13.96 3.53 11.02
N THR A 315 -14.38 2.67 10.09
CA THR A 315 -13.94 2.66 8.70
C THR A 315 -14.99 3.21 7.75
N ARG A 316 -15.99 3.97 8.24
CA ARG A 316 -17.13 4.40 7.42
C ARG A 316 -16.77 5.42 6.34
N LEU A 317 -15.52 5.93 6.37
CA LEU A 317 -15.04 7.04 5.56
C LEU A 317 -15.99 8.24 5.68
N ASP A 318 -16.29 8.59 6.92
CA ASP A 318 -17.07 9.78 7.25
C ASP A 318 -16.10 10.93 7.54
N SER A 319 -16.34 12.10 6.93
CA SER A 319 -15.54 13.31 7.15
C SER A 319 -16.30 14.37 7.97
N SER A 320 -17.45 14.03 8.55
CA SER A 320 -18.27 14.96 9.33
C SER A 320 -17.57 15.51 10.58
N GLY A 321 -16.78 14.69 11.27
CA GLY A 321 -16.05 15.09 12.48
C GLY A 321 -14.77 15.90 12.24
N THR A 322 -14.23 15.87 11.02
CA THR A 322 -13.04 16.63 10.61
C THR A 322 -13.26 17.16 9.18
N PRO A 323 -14.05 18.23 9.02
CA PRO A 323 -14.60 18.61 7.73
C PRO A 323 -13.55 19.15 6.76
N PHE A 324 -13.67 18.73 5.50
CA PHE A 324 -13.04 19.36 4.34
C PHE A 324 -14.14 20.09 3.58
N ILE A 325 -14.00 21.40 3.42
CA ILE A 325 -15.02 22.27 2.82
C ILE A 325 -14.47 22.77 1.49
N GLY A 326 -15.02 22.28 0.40
CA GLY A 326 -14.58 22.57 -0.97
C GLY A 326 -15.30 23.78 -1.58
N THR A 327 -15.51 23.71 -2.89
CA THR A 327 -16.12 24.79 -3.68
C THR A 327 -17.53 25.11 -3.17
N ASN A 328 -17.92 26.39 -3.22
CA ASN A 328 -19.24 26.88 -2.77
C ASN A 328 -19.62 26.48 -1.32
N GLY A 329 -18.64 26.16 -0.47
CA GLY A 329 -18.89 25.73 0.90
C GLY A 329 -19.37 24.28 1.04
N THR A 330 -19.30 23.46 -0.01
CA THR A 330 -19.74 22.06 0.03
C THR A 330 -18.80 21.23 0.91
N PRO A 331 -19.29 20.57 1.99
CA PRO A 331 -18.47 19.66 2.78
C PRO A 331 -18.29 18.31 2.06
N LEU A 332 -17.12 17.70 2.21
CA LEU A 332 -16.80 16.38 1.64
C LEU A 332 -17.77 15.29 2.11
N SER A 333 -18.30 15.42 3.33
CA SER A 333 -19.33 14.52 3.87
C SER A 333 -20.62 14.54 3.06
N ALA A 334 -20.98 15.68 2.43
CA ALA A 334 -22.13 15.78 1.55
C ALA A 334 -21.85 15.13 0.18
N VAL A 335 -20.64 15.29 -0.36
CA VAL A 335 -20.20 14.60 -1.60
C VAL A 335 -20.18 13.08 -1.42
N TRP A 336 -19.95 12.60 -0.19
CA TRP A 336 -19.90 11.19 0.17
C TRP A 336 -21.22 10.59 0.66
N ASP A 337 -22.33 11.33 0.56
CA ASP A 337 -23.66 10.82 0.86
C ASP A 337 -24.37 10.40 -0.46
N PRO A 338 -24.90 9.17 -0.57
CA PRO A 338 -25.00 8.13 0.45
C PRO A 338 -23.74 7.29 0.64
N ASP A 339 -22.83 7.25 -0.34
CA ASP A 339 -21.60 6.45 -0.28
C ASP A 339 -20.35 7.23 -0.72
N PRO A 340 -19.21 7.07 -0.02
CA PRO A 340 -17.95 7.70 -0.39
C PRO A 340 -17.47 7.34 -1.79
N VAL A 341 -17.11 8.37 -2.56
CA VAL A 341 -16.62 8.26 -3.94
C VAL A 341 -15.47 9.23 -4.20
N ALA A 342 -14.57 8.83 -5.10
CA ALA A 342 -13.49 9.66 -5.64
C ALA A 342 -13.02 9.09 -6.98
N TYR A 343 -12.66 9.95 -7.93
CA TYR A 343 -12.15 9.55 -9.24
C TYR A 343 -10.79 8.88 -9.05
N PHE A 344 -10.68 7.65 -9.56
CA PHE A 344 -9.56 6.72 -9.32
C PHE A 344 -9.23 6.53 -7.82
N GLY A 345 -10.20 6.84 -6.94
CA GLY A 345 -10.03 6.81 -5.50
C GLY A 345 -9.14 7.92 -4.92
N VAL A 346 -8.71 8.89 -5.75
CA VAL A 346 -7.78 9.96 -5.38
C VAL A 346 -8.46 11.32 -5.35
N ASN A 347 -9.31 11.64 -6.33
CA ASN A 347 -9.86 12.98 -6.51
C ASN A 347 -11.36 13.02 -6.17
N PRO A 348 -11.76 13.52 -5.00
CA PRO A 348 -13.16 13.77 -4.71
C PRO A 348 -13.70 14.94 -5.55
N GLU A 349 -14.99 14.89 -5.88
CA GLU A 349 -15.66 15.99 -6.58
C GLU A 349 -15.68 17.26 -5.72
N GLN A 350 -15.70 18.44 -6.35
CA GLN A 350 -15.86 19.74 -5.67
C GLN A 350 -14.78 20.06 -4.63
N MET A 351 -13.65 19.36 -4.68
CA MET A 351 -12.52 19.54 -3.76
C MET A 351 -11.25 19.85 -4.55
N PRO A 352 -11.08 21.09 -5.03
CA PRO A 352 -9.95 21.44 -5.89
C PRO A 352 -8.63 21.22 -5.15
N ASN A 353 -7.63 20.69 -5.84
CA ASN A 353 -6.28 20.43 -5.29
C ASN A 353 -6.25 19.51 -4.04
N LEU A 354 -7.36 18.86 -3.67
CA LEU A 354 -7.39 17.84 -2.63
C LEU A 354 -7.16 16.47 -3.27
N PHE A 355 -6.16 15.76 -2.75
CA PHE A 355 -5.86 14.39 -3.15
C PHE A 355 -5.96 13.44 -1.95
N LEU A 356 -6.59 12.30 -2.15
CA LEU A 356 -6.71 11.25 -1.15
C LEU A 356 -5.61 10.21 -1.36
N MET A 357 -4.80 9.96 -0.33
CA MET A 357 -3.99 8.76 -0.26
C MET A 357 -4.82 7.70 0.45
N PHE A 358 -5.11 6.59 -0.24
CA PHE A 358 -5.98 5.53 0.26
C PHE A 358 -7.45 5.93 0.45
N GLY A 359 -8.01 6.63 -0.54
CA GLY A 359 -9.44 6.98 -0.61
C GLY A 359 -10.35 5.80 -1.01
N PRO A 360 -11.64 6.07 -1.28
CA PRO A 360 -12.59 5.04 -1.72
C PRO A 360 -12.10 4.28 -2.96
N ASN A 361 -12.36 2.98 -3.02
CA ASN A 361 -12.06 2.11 -4.14
C ASN A 361 -10.57 2.10 -4.57
N THR A 362 -9.62 2.14 -3.63
CA THR A 362 -8.17 2.13 -3.92
C THR A 362 -7.45 0.84 -3.53
N ALA A 363 -7.99 0.06 -2.58
CA ALA A 363 -7.31 -1.14 -2.10
C ALA A 363 -7.38 -2.27 -3.14
N PRO A 364 -6.25 -2.88 -3.53
CA PRO A 364 -6.27 -3.94 -4.53
C PRO A 364 -6.86 -5.24 -3.95
N PHE A 365 -7.50 -6.03 -4.81
CA PHE A 365 -7.88 -7.41 -4.48
C PHE A 365 -6.72 -8.39 -4.54
N ALA A 366 -5.87 -8.20 -5.53
CA ALA A 366 -4.68 -8.99 -5.81
C ALA A 366 -3.51 -8.04 -6.02
N GLY A 367 -2.37 -8.38 -5.46
CA GLY A 367 -1.17 -7.55 -5.47
C GLY A 367 -0.95 -6.76 -4.17
N SER A 368 0.23 -6.14 -4.07
CA SER A 368 0.63 -5.38 -2.90
C SER A 368 -0.11 -4.05 -2.78
N ILE A 369 -0.68 -3.80 -1.60
CA ILE A 369 -1.25 -2.49 -1.25
C ILE A 369 -0.18 -1.39 -1.17
N VAL A 370 1.06 -1.74 -0.80
CA VAL A 370 2.17 -0.79 -0.72
C VAL A 370 2.49 -0.27 -2.12
N HIS A 371 2.53 -1.17 -3.11
CA HIS A 371 2.71 -0.80 -4.51
C HIS A 371 1.58 0.12 -5.03
N THR A 372 0.33 -0.09 -4.59
CA THR A 372 -0.76 0.85 -4.93
C THR A 372 -0.56 2.22 -4.31
N PHE A 373 -0.02 2.33 -3.08
CA PHE A 373 0.29 3.63 -2.48
C PHE A 373 1.40 4.36 -3.22
N GLU A 374 2.47 3.66 -3.61
CA GLU A 374 3.54 4.25 -4.43
C GLU A 374 2.99 4.74 -5.78
N SER A 375 2.13 3.95 -6.43
CA SER A 375 1.50 4.32 -7.70
C SER A 375 0.59 5.55 -7.55
N THR A 376 -0.24 5.59 -6.50
CA THR A 376 -1.08 6.76 -6.18
C THR A 376 -0.22 7.99 -5.85
N ALA A 377 0.90 7.84 -5.13
CA ALA A 377 1.81 8.94 -4.85
C ALA A 377 2.41 9.52 -6.14
N HIS A 378 2.85 8.66 -7.07
CA HIS A 378 3.35 9.10 -8.38
C HIS A 378 2.27 9.81 -9.21
N TYR A 379 1.04 9.32 -9.18
CA TYR A 379 -0.10 9.99 -9.81
C TYR A 379 -0.29 11.42 -9.27
N ILE A 380 -0.30 11.58 -7.94
CA ILE A 380 -0.44 12.89 -7.29
C ILE A 380 0.73 13.81 -7.67
N ILE A 381 1.97 13.30 -7.67
CA ILE A 381 3.15 14.06 -8.09
C ILE A 381 2.99 14.56 -9.53
N LYS A 382 2.50 13.74 -10.47
CA LYS A 382 2.26 14.17 -11.86
C LYS A 382 1.19 15.26 -11.95
N CYS A 383 0.14 15.21 -11.13
CA CYS A 383 -0.86 16.27 -11.04
C CYS A 383 -0.24 17.58 -10.51
N VAL A 384 0.54 17.52 -9.44
CA VAL A 384 1.23 18.69 -8.87
C VAL A 384 2.22 19.30 -9.86
N GLN A 385 3.03 18.46 -10.53
CA GLN A 385 3.96 18.92 -11.56
C GLN A 385 3.23 19.58 -12.75
N LYS A 386 2.03 19.12 -13.11
CA LYS A 386 1.20 19.80 -14.12
C LYS A 386 0.76 21.18 -13.63
N LEU A 387 0.25 21.28 -12.40
CA LEU A 387 -0.16 22.57 -11.82
C LEU A 387 1.00 23.57 -11.83
N GLN A 388 2.18 23.14 -11.39
CA GLN A 388 3.37 23.98 -11.35
C GLN A 388 3.88 24.37 -12.75
N ARG A 389 3.98 23.41 -13.67
CA ARG A 389 4.54 23.64 -15.02
C ARG A 389 3.68 24.60 -15.86
N GLU A 390 2.36 24.48 -15.76
CA GLU A 390 1.42 25.21 -16.62
C GLU A 390 0.79 26.42 -15.90
N TYR A 391 1.30 26.77 -14.71
CA TYR A 391 0.82 27.88 -13.89
C TYR A 391 -0.69 27.84 -13.60
N LEU A 392 -1.17 26.65 -13.25
CA LEU A 392 -2.59 26.42 -12.98
C LEU A 392 -2.89 26.65 -11.49
N LYS A 393 -3.98 27.36 -11.23
CA LYS A 393 -4.52 27.62 -9.90
C LYS A 393 -5.08 26.35 -9.27
N SER A 394 -5.88 25.61 -10.03
CA SER A 394 -6.56 24.44 -9.47
C SER A 394 -6.80 23.34 -10.49
N ILE A 395 -6.93 22.12 -9.99
CA ILE A 395 -7.40 20.92 -10.69
C ILE A 395 -8.57 20.33 -9.90
N VAL A 396 -9.68 20.04 -10.59
CA VAL A 396 -10.86 19.37 -10.00
C VAL A 396 -11.43 18.36 -10.99
N CYS A 397 -11.84 17.19 -10.51
CA CYS A 397 -12.40 16.16 -11.38
C CYS A 397 -13.77 16.59 -11.92
N LYS A 398 -14.01 16.36 -13.22
CA LYS A 398 -15.31 16.59 -13.86
C LYS A 398 -16.37 15.66 -13.26
N PRO A 399 -17.60 16.14 -12.96
CA PRO A 399 -18.68 15.31 -12.43
C PRO A 399 -18.98 14.08 -13.32
N GLN A 400 -18.94 14.26 -14.64
CA GLN A 400 -19.18 13.17 -15.60
C GLN A 400 -18.09 12.09 -15.57
N ALA A 401 -16.83 12.48 -15.37
CA ALA A 401 -15.72 11.53 -15.28
C ALA A 401 -15.82 10.70 -14.00
N LEU A 402 -16.14 11.35 -12.86
CA LEU A 402 -16.41 10.66 -11.61
C LEU A 402 -17.59 9.69 -11.76
N HIS A 403 -18.72 10.12 -12.32
CA HIS A 403 -19.88 9.25 -12.55
C HIS A 403 -19.50 8.02 -13.38
N ASN A 404 -18.80 8.22 -14.50
CA ASN A 404 -18.37 7.13 -15.37
C ASN A 404 -17.43 6.16 -14.66
N TRP A 405 -16.51 6.68 -13.83
CA TRP A 405 -15.64 5.88 -12.99
C TRP A 405 -16.44 5.02 -12.00
N ILE A 406 -17.40 5.60 -11.27
CA ILE A 406 -18.22 4.85 -10.31
C ILE A 406 -19.06 3.78 -11.00
N LYS A 407 -19.64 4.08 -12.17
CA LYS A 407 -20.34 3.09 -12.99
C LYS A 407 -19.42 1.94 -13.42
N HIS A 408 -18.16 2.23 -13.75
CA HIS A 408 -17.16 1.20 -14.07
C HIS A 408 -16.84 0.34 -12.85
N VAL A 409 -16.60 0.95 -11.69
CA VAL A 409 -16.36 0.26 -10.43
C VAL A 409 -17.51 -0.70 -10.13
N ASP A 410 -18.75 -0.20 -10.12
CA ASP A 410 -19.91 -1.00 -9.70
C ASP A 410 -20.19 -2.15 -10.68
N ARG A 411 -19.98 -1.92 -11.98
CA ARG A 411 -20.05 -2.97 -13.01
C ARG A 411 -18.98 -4.05 -12.83
N HIS A 412 -17.78 -3.68 -12.40
CA HIS A 412 -16.73 -4.65 -12.08
C HIS A 412 -17.09 -5.44 -10.82
N MET A 413 -17.45 -4.74 -9.74
CA MET A 413 -17.75 -5.32 -8.44
C MET A 413 -18.88 -6.35 -8.49
N SER A 414 -19.92 -6.11 -9.31
CA SER A 414 -21.05 -7.04 -9.49
C SER A 414 -20.64 -8.42 -10.00
N LYS A 415 -19.48 -8.54 -10.65
CA LYS A 415 -18.91 -9.81 -11.14
C LYS A 415 -17.98 -10.51 -10.14
N THR A 416 -17.74 -9.89 -8.99
CA THR A 416 -16.80 -10.37 -7.97
C THR A 416 -17.54 -10.78 -6.70
N VAL A 417 -16.89 -11.62 -5.89
CA VAL A 417 -17.37 -12.04 -4.56
C VAL A 417 -17.66 -10.85 -3.62
N MET A 418 -17.14 -9.66 -3.91
CA MET A 418 -17.41 -8.44 -3.14
C MET A 418 -18.86 -7.99 -3.26
N SER A 419 -19.62 -8.45 -4.25
CA SER A 419 -21.06 -8.18 -4.33
C SER A 419 -21.92 -9.24 -3.65
N ASP A 420 -21.34 -10.26 -3.00
CA ASP A 420 -22.10 -11.26 -2.22
C ASP A 420 -22.62 -10.65 -0.91
N SER A 421 -23.68 -11.22 -0.34
CA SER A 421 -24.23 -10.73 0.93
C SER A 421 -23.32 -11.13 2.09
N CYS A 422 -22.61 -10.15 2.67
CA CYS A 422 -21.80 -10.34 3.86
C CYS A 422 -21.58 -9.02 4.63
N VAL A 423 -21.61 -9.08 5.96
CA VAL A 423 -21.39 -7.90 6.82
C VAL A 423 -19.90 -7.58 6.88
N THR A 424 -19.45 -6.62 6.08
CA THR A 424 -18.04 -6.23 6.02
C THR A 424 -17.87 -4.73 6.06
N TRP A 425 -16.76 -4.28 6.63
CA TRP A 425 -16.37 -2.88 6.61
C TRP A 425 -16.10 -2.36 5.19
N PHE A 426 -15.83 -3.25 4.22
CA PHE A 426 -15.78 -2.91 2.79
C PHE A 426 -17.08 -2.27 2.26
N LYS A 427 -18.19 -2.52 2.96
CA LYS A 427 -19.56 -2.09 2.62
C LYS A 427 -20.21 -1.28 3.74
N ARG A 428 -19.39 -0.62 4.57
CA ARG A 428 -19.85 0.14 5.75
C ARG A 428 -20.72 -0.71 6.69
N ASN A 429 -20.38 -1.99 6.83
CA ASN A 429 -21.09 -3.00 7.65
C ASN A 429 -22.54 -3.28 7.21
N LYS A 430 -22.92 -2.95 5.96
CA LYS A 430 -24.19 -3.35 5.37
C LYS A 430 -24.00 -4.66 4.58
N PRO A 431 -24.84 -5.69 4.76
CA PRO A 431 -24.73 -6.98 4.05
C PRO A 431 -24.63 -6.81 2.52
N ASP A 432 -25.50 -5.96 1.98
CA ASP A 432 -25.64 -5.70 0.54
C ASP A 432 -25.25 -4.24 0.18
N GLY A 433 -24.42 -3.61 1.01
CA GLY A 433 -23.93 -2.25 0.74
C GLY A 433 -22.99 -2.19 -0.47
N ARG A 434 -22.85 -0.99 -1.05
CA ARG A 434 -21.86 -0.73 -2.10
C ARG A 434 -20.44 -1.00 -1.57
N THR A 435 -19.60 -1.62 -2.38
CA THR A 435 -18.19 -1.83 -2.04
C THR A 435 -17.43 -0.52 -2.21
N ILE A 436 -17.01 0.09 -1.11
CA ILE A 436 -16.39 1.42 -1.09
C ILE A 436 -14.86 1.38 -0.92
N THR A 437 -14.28 0.23 -0.59
CA THR A 437 -12.84 0.15 -0.26
C THR A 437 -11.99 -0.35 -1.41
N MET A 438 -12.54 -1.20 -2.26
CA MET A 438 -11.77 -2.03 -3.16
C MET A 438 -11.65 -1.43 -4.55
N TRP A 439 -10.46 -1.51 -5.14
CA TRP A 439 -10.16 -1.12 -6.52
C TRP A 439 -10.76 -2.12 -7.50
N PRO A 440 -11.39 -1.69 -8.62
CA PRO A 440 -11.99 -2.59 -9.61
C PRO A 440 -10.95 -3.29 -10.50
N GLY A 441 -10.00 -4.01 -9.90
CA GLY A 441 -8.94 -4.73 -10.58
C GLY A 441 -7.83 -5.21 -9.65
N SER A 442 -6.69 -5.64 -10.22
CA SER A 442 -5.47 -5.92 -9.46
C SER A 442 -4.67 -4.65 -9.16
N ALA A 443 -3.67 -4.75 -8.28
CA ALA A 443 -2.69 -3.71 -8.04
C ALA A 443 -1.97 -3.31 -9.33
N MET A 444 -1.69 -4.26 -10.24
CA MET A 444 -1.09 -3.96 -11.54
C MET A 444 -2.04 -3.20 -12.46
N HIS A 445 -3.33 -3.55 -12.47
CA HIS A 445 -4.32 -2.76 -13.20
C HIS A 445 -4.37 -1.31 -12.67
N GLY A 446 -4.35 -1.15 -11.35
CA GLY A 446 -4.28 0.17 -10.71
C GLY A 446 -3.00 0.92 -11.09
N HIS A 447 -1.84 0.26 -10.99
CA HIS A 447 -0.54 0.82 -11.37
C HIS A 447 -0.58 1.45 -12.77
N ILE A 448 -1.03 0.69 -13.78
CA ILE A 448 -1.16 1.19 -15.15
C ILE A 448 -2.15 2.35 -15.27
N ALA A 449 -3.27 2.30 -14.52
CA ALA A 449 -4.26 3.37 -14.51
C ALA A 449 -3.72 4.68 -13.90
N TRP A 450 -2.97 4.58 -12.80
CA TRP A 450 -2.35 5.73 -12.13
C TRP A 450 -1.07 6.23 -12.81
N GLU A 451 -0.41 5.40 -13.60
CA GLU A 451 0.82 5.75 -14.30
C GLU A 451 0.62 6.97 -15.21
N ASN A 452 -0.54 7.09 -15.87
CA ASN A 452 -0.80 8.17 -16.83
C ASN A 452 -2.11 8.89 -16.49
N PRO A 453 -2.06 10.01 -15.74
CA PRO A 453 -3.26 10.79 -15.44
C PRO A 453 -3.96 11.25 -16.73
N ARG A 454 -5.26 10.94 -16.82
CA ARG A 454 -6.13 11.44 -17.90
C ARG A 454 -6.56 12.86 -17.60
N PHE A 455 -5.75 13.84 -17.99
CA PHE A 455 -6.03 15.25 -17.68
C PHE A 455 -7.30 15.77 -18.36
N GLU A 456 -7.81 15.09 -19.39
CA GLU A 456 -9.09 15.41 -20.04
C GLU A 456 -10.30 15.24 -19.11
N ASP A 457 -10.15 14.42 -18.07
CA ASP A 457 -11.19 14.12 -17.08
C ASP A 457 -11.26 15.18 -15.96
N PHE A 458 -10.48 16.26 -16.08
CA PHE A 458 -10.38 17.35 -15.10
C PHE A 458 -10.72 18.71 -15.70
N ASP A 459 -11.26 19.59 -14.86
CA ASP A 459 -11.33 21.02 -15.10
C ASP A 459 -10.13 21.70 -14.39
N PHE A 460 -9.56 22.69 -15.08
CA PHE A 460 -8.44 23.48 -14.57
C PHE A 460 -8.84 24.94 -14.52
N THR A 461 -8.46 25.63 -13.45
CA THR A 461 -8.45 27.09 -13.42
C THR A 461 -7.02 27.57 -13.53
N SER A 462 -6.76 28.56 -14.38
CA SER A 462 -5.41 29.08 -14.64
C SER A 462 -5.13 30.36 -13.86
N TRP A 463 -3.86 30.63 -13.57
CA TRP A 463 -3.38 31.95 -13.15
C TRP A 463 -2.96 32.83 -14.34
N LEU A 464 -2.87 32.25 -15.54
CA LEU A 464 -2.51 32.94 -16.77
C LEU A 464 -3.65 33.85 -17.26
N PRO A 465 -3.33 34.88 -18.08
CA PRO A 465 -4.34 35.64 -18.82
C PRO A 465 -5.21 34.73 -19.70
N GLU A 466 -6.50 35.05 -19.81
CA GLU A 466 -7.44 34.27 -20.64
C GLU A 466 -7.09 34.30 -22.13
N ASP A 467 -6.48 35.38 -22.61
CA ASP A 467 -6.08 35.60 -23.98
C ASP A 467 -4.66 35.10 -24.32
N ASP A 468 -3.90 34.63 -23.32
CA ASP A 468 -2.55 34.06 -23.51
C ASP A 468 -2.37 32.73 -22.76
N THR A 469 -2.90 31.67 -23.37
CA THR A 469 -2.75 30.29 -22.86
C THR A 469 -1.33 29.73 -22.98
N LEU A 470 -0.40 30.42 -23.65
CA LEU A 470 1.00 30.00 -23.81
C LEU A 470 1.95 30.75 -22.88
N ALA A 471 1.47 31.72 -22.10
CA ALA A 471 2.27 32.47 -21.13
C ALA A 471 2.96 31.62 -20.05
N TRP A 472 2.58 30.35 -19.87
CA TRP A 472 3.32 29.41 -19.01
C TRP A 472 4.74 29.12 -19.51
N LEU A 473 5.03 29.34 -20.80
CA LEU A 473 6.39 29.28 -21.35
C LEU A 473 7.29 30.43 -20.85
N GLY A 474 6.70 31.43 -20.19
CA GLY A 474 7.41 32.56 -19.61
C GLY A 474 8.13 33.39 -20.68
N ASN A 475 9.33 33.85 -20.34
CA ASN A 475 10.15 34.72 -21.19
C ASN A 475 11.16 33.96 -22.08
N GLY A 476 10.98 32.64 -22.25
CA GLY A 476 11.88 31.80 -23.04
C GLY A 476 13.15 31.33 -22.32
N ASN A 477 13.29 31.57 -21.01
CA ASN A 477 14.43 31.11 -20.21
C ASN A 477 13.99 30.24 -19.03
N THR A 478 14.84 29.31 -18.63
CA THR A 478 14.72 28.55 -17.38
C THR A 478 15.24 29.35 -16.18
N VAL A 479 14.90 28.92 -14.95
CA VAL A 479 15.44 29.53 -13.71
C VAL A 479 16.97 29.53 -13.72
N ALA A 480 17.59 28.43 -14.15
CA ALA A 480 19.04 28.28 -14.14
C ALA A 480 19.72 29.23 -15.12
N GLU A 481 19.13 29.43 -16.32
CA GLU A 481 19.62 30.40 -17.30
C GLU A 481 19.48 31.85 -16.82
N LEU A 482 18.37 32.19 -16.16
CA LEU A 482 18.13 33.55 -15.66
C LEU A 482 18.97 33.91 -14.44
N THR A 483 19.09 32.97 -13.49
CA THR A 483 19.71 33.27 -12.17
C THR A 483 21.18 32.89 -12.12
N GLY A 484 21.67 32.09 -13.07
CA GLY A 484 22.98 31.45 -12.98
C GLY A 484 23.09 30.40 -11.88
N VAL A 485 21.99 30.09 -11.18
CA VAL A 485 21.92 29.11 -10.09
C VAL A 485 21.11 27.91 -10.54
N GLY A 486 21.75 26.74 -10.58
CA GLY A 486 21.15 25.48 -11.00
C GLY A 486 21.94 24.81 -12.11
N ASP A 487 21.37 23.73 -12.67
CA ASP A 487 21.97 22.98 -13.76
C ASP A 487 21.19 23.21 -15.06
N THR A 488 21.82 23.89 -16.02
CA THR A 488 21.29 24.12 -17.37
C THR A 488 21.43 22.89 -18.28
N THR A 489 22.12 21.86 -17.81
CA THR A 489 22.39 20.61 -18.52
C THR A 489 21.67 19.41 -17.93
N ASN A 490 20.69 19.62 -17.05
CA ASN A 490 19.96 18.57 -16.32
C ASN A 490 19.24 17.55 -17.24
N TYR A 491 19.03 17.88 -18.51
CA TYR A 491 18.50 16.94 -19.51
C TYR A 491 19.50 15.83 -19.89
N MET A 492 20.78 15.98 -19.53
CA MET A 492 21.83 14.97 -19.70
C MET A 492 22.08 14.15 -18.44
N ASP A 493 21.43 14.47 -17.32
CA ASP A 493 21.58 13.69 -16.09
C ASP A 493 20.94 12.31 -16.25
N TYR A 494 21.75 11.27 -16.00
CA TYR A 494 21.29 9.88 -15.95
C TYR A 494 20.48 9.57 -14.67
N ARG A 495 20.31 10.56 -13.78
CA ARG A 495 19.52 10.46 -12.56
C ARG A 495 18.15 11.08 -12.81
N ASP A 496 17.10 10.38 -12.40
CA ASP A 496 15.75 10.92 -12.38
C ASP A 496 15.61 11.94 -11.24
N VAL A 497 16.09 13.16 -11.48
CA VAL A 497 15.98 14.30 -10.56
C VAL A 497 14.77 15.15 -10.93
N SER A 498 14.15 15.79 -9.94
CA SER A 498 13.02 16.70 -10.17
C SER A 498 13.44 17.79 -11.17
N LYS A 499 12.81 17.79 -12.35
CA LYS A 499 13.12 18.74 -13.43
C LYS A 499 12.81 20.16 -12.97
N VAL A 500 13.76 21.07 -13.19
CA VAL A 500 13.56 22.51 -12.96
C VAL A 500 12.51 23.00 -13.96
N LEU A 501 11.46 23.65 -13.45
CA LEU A 501 10.35 24.14 -14.27
C LEU A 501 10.67 25.54 -14.81
N PRO A 502 10.18 25.91 -16.02
CA PRO A 502 10.22 27.29 -16.48
C PRO A 502 9.46 28.21 -15.51
N VAL A 503 9.85 29.49 -15.42
CA VAL A 503 9.16 30.48 -14.58
C VAL A 503 8.05 31.14 -15.40
N PRO A 504 6.77 30.92 -15.09
CA PRO A 504 5.68 31.63 -15.75
C PRO A 504 5.74 33.12 -15.40
N THR A 505 5.42 33.98 -16.36
CA THR A 505 5.37 35.44 -16.14
C THR A 505 4.00 35.96 -16.51
N LYS A 506 3.35 36.72 -15.60
CA LYS A 506 2.08 37.41 -15.92
C LYS A 506 2.26 38.54 -16.93
N ASP A 507 3.45 39.14 -16.95
CA ASP A 507 3.85 40.20 -17.87
C ASP A 507 5.07 39.71 -18.66
N TYR A 508 4.92 39.48 -19.97
CA TYR A 508 6.09 39.20 -20.82
C TYR A 508 6.97 40.45 -20.88
N THR A 509 8.05 40.45 -20.10
CA THR A 509 9.13 41.42 -20.23
C THR A 509 10.34 40.70 -20.81
N PRO A 510 10.88 41.15 -21.96
CA PRO A 510 12.12 40.60 -22.49
C PRO A 510 13.21 40.64 -21.41
N PRO A 511 13.98 39.57 -21.21
CA PRO A 511 15.06 39.57 -20.23
C PRO A 511 16.05 40.69 -20.56
N VAL A 512 16.32 41.55 -19.60
CA VAL A 512 17.46 42.47 -19.67
C VAL A 512 18.65 41.69 -19.17
N TRP A 513 19.43 41.16 -20.10
CA TRP A 513 20.71 40.53 -19.78
C TRP A 513 21.63 41.57 -19.15
N PRO A 514 22.27 41.30 -18.00
CA PRO A 514 23.40 42.12 -17.59
C PRO A 514 24.42 42.16 -18.74
N PRO A 515 25.13 43.27 -18.96
CA PRO A 515 26.17 43.32 -19.98
C PRO A 515 27.08 42.11 -19.78
N ILE A 516 27.33 41.37 -20.86
CA ILE A 516 28.30 40.28 -20.85
C ILE A 516 29.65 40.91 -20.48
N GLU A 517 30.03 40.84 -19.22
CA GLU A 517 31.43 41.01 -18.84
C GLU A 517 32.16 39.83 -19.46
N HIS A 518 32.74 40.07 -20.64
CA HIS A 518 33.53 39.08 -21.35
C HIS A 518 34.79 38.74 -20.55
N GLN A 519 34.68 37.88 -19.52
CA GLN A 519 35.83 37.24 -18.90
C GLN A 519 36.54 36.28 -19.88
N TRP A 520 35.90 35.92 -21.00
CA TRP A 520 36.46 35.05 -22.04
C TRP A 520 37.24 35.77 -23.16
N LEU A 521 37.05 37.09 -23.38
CA LEU A 521 37.84 37.81 -24.41
C LEU A 521 39.27 38.13 -23.96
N GLY A 522 39.55 38.08 -22.65
CA GLY A 522 40.91 38.23 -22.12
C GLY A 522 41.84 37.04 -22.40
N GLN A 523 41.29 35.88 -22.77
CA GLN A 523 42.09 34.66 -23.04
C GLN A 523 42.37 34.41 -24.52
N MET A 524 41.75 35.14 -25.45
CA MET A 524 42.03 35.00 -26.89
C MET A 524 43.06 35.99 -27.44
N ASN A 525 43.40 37.05 -26.70
CA ASN A 525 44.41 38.04 -27.12
C ASN A 525 45.82 37.80 -26.55
N GLY A 526 46.09 36.62 -25.99
CA GLY A 526 47.39 36.25 -25.39
C GLY A 526 48.13 35.10 -26.08
N ALA A 527 47.65 34.59 -27.22
CA ALA A 527 48.19 33.38 -27.85
C ALA A 527 48.97 33.64 -29.16
N GLU A 528 49.58 34.81 -29.30
CA GLU A 528 50.58 35.10 -30.34
C GLU A 528 51.94 35.47 -29.70
N SER A 529 52.59 34.50 -29.09
CA SER A 529 54.06 34.38 -28.98
C SER A 529 54.38 33.24 -28.03
N ASP A 530 54.54 32.02 -28.53
CA ASP A 530 55.43 30.99 -27.96
C ASP A 530 55.42 29.67 -28.77
N GLN A 531 55.40 29.77 -30.11
CA GLN A 531 55.63 28.60 -30.99
C GLN A 531 57.12 28.33 -31.26
N HIS A 532 58.04 28.64 -30.34
CA HIS A 532 59.49 28.47 -30.58
C HIS A 532 60.32 27.90 -29.43
N VAL A 533 59.78 27.08 -28.50
CA VAL A 533 60.62 26.30 -27.56
C VAL A 533 59.96 24.97 -27.15
N ALA A 534 59.85 23.99 -28.06
CA ALA A 534 59.62 22.57 -27.70
C ALA A 534 59.94 21.54 -28.80
N LEU A 535 60.74 21.91 -29.81
CA LEU A 535 61.23 20.98 -30.84
C LEU A 535 62.76 21.02 -30.84
N LYS A 536 63.38 20.35 -29.86
CA LYS A 536 64.77 19.86 -29.86
C LYS A 536 65.07 19.23 -28.50
N GLN A 537 64.79 17.93 -28.39
CA GLN A 537 65.54 16.94 -27.61
C GLN A 537 64.66 15.69 -27.51
N ASN A 538 64.80 14.79 -28.49
CA ASN A 538 64.85 13.34 -28.31
C ASN A 538 65.02 12.70 -29.68
N ALA A 539 66.27 12.71 -30.13
CA ALA A 539 66.78 11.80 -31.14
C ALA A 539 68.13 11.30 -30.62
N ALA A 540 68.18 10.06 -30.12
CA ALA A 540 69.33 9.15 -30.24
C ALA A 540 68.97 7.77 -29.66
N LEU A 541 69.34 6.73 -30.43
CA LEU A 541 69.43 5.27 -30.15
C LEU A 541 68.15 4.45 -30.46
N GLU A 542 67.96 3.91 -31.69
CA GLU A 542 68.51 2.64 -32.27
C GLU A 542 67.98 1.39 -31.52
N GLU A 543 67.40 0.32 -32.10
CA GLU A 543 67.45 -0.37 -33.41
C GLU A 543 66.25 -1.37 -33.54
N VAL A 544 65.77 -1.62 -34.78
CA VAL A 544 65.35 -2.91 -35.44
C VAL A 544 64.27 -3.81 -34.75
N ASP A 545 63.23 -4.42 -35.32
CA ASP A 545 62.71 -4.85 -36.64
C ASP A 545 61.17 -5.02 -36.43
N GLY A 546 60.23 -4.70 -37.34
CA GLY A 546 59.86 -5.55 -38.47
C GLY A 546 58.35 -5.89 -38.45
N ASN A 547 57.68 -5.66 -39.60
CA ASN A 547 56.35 -6.16 -40.05
C ASN A 547 55.04 -5.41 -39.73
N ALA A 548 54.72 -4.52 -40.69
CA ALA A 548 53.56 -4.59 -41.60
C ALA A 548 52.12 -4.40 -41.07
N ILE A 549 51.56 -3.24 -41.45
CA ILE A 549 50.14 -2.99 -41.73
C ILE A 549 49.83 -3.53 -43.16
N PRO A 550 48.56 -3.78 -43.57
CA PRO A 550 47.77 -2.67 -44.12
C PRO A 550 46.26 -2.66 -43.79
N ASN A 551 45.78 -1.41 -43.77
CA ASN A 551 44.42 -0.87 -43.86
C ASN A 551 43.51 -1.47 -44.94
N ALA A 552 42.20 -1.16 -44.78
CA ALA A 552 41.16 -0.79 -45.76
C ALA A 552 39.88 -1.63 -45.58
N ALA A 553 38.63 -1.16 -45.70
CA ALA A 553 38.03 0.14 -45.96
C ALA A 553 36.51 0.03 -45.66
N LEU A 554 35.85 1.19 -45.65
CA LEU A 554 34.41 1.47 -45.55
C LEU A 554 33.55 0.76 -46.62
N ASN A 555 32.31 0.40 -46.24
CA ASN A 555 31.04 0.69 -46.97
C ASN A 555 29.87 -0.13 -46.38
N THR A 556 28.86 0.50 -45.75
CA THR A 556 27.53 0.96 -46.28
C THR A 556 26.40 -0.08 -46.20
N GLU A 557 25.24 0.44 -45.76
CA GLU A 557 23.85 -0.01 -46.00
C GLU A 557 23.18 -1.06 -45.11
N ALA A 558 22.12 -0.61 -44.41
CA ALA A 558 20.95 -1.39 -44.02
C ALA A 558 19.98 -1.50 -45.22
N PRO A 559 19.03 -2.47 -45.31
CA PRO A 559 17.74 -2.28 -44.63
C PRO A 559 16.90 -3.56 -44.28
N ALA A 560 15.82 -3.30 -43.52
CA ALA A 560 14.46 -3.86 -43.62
C ALA A 560 14.09 -5.28 -43.11
N VAL A 561 13.26 -5.23 -42.06
CA VAL A 561 12.06 -6.03 -41.71
C VAL A 561 11.49 -6.96 -42.79
N THR A 562 11.28 -8.24 -42.46
CA THR A 562 10.14 -9.04 -42.96
C THR A 562 9.67 -10.06 -41.91
N LYS A 563 8.35 -10.16 -41.71
CA LYS A 563 7.63 -11.19 -40.94
C LYS A 563 7.78 -12.57 -41.59
N LEU A 564 7.88 -13.63 -40.79
CA LEU A 564 7.25 -14.93 -41.10
C LEU A 564 7.09 -15.79 -39.85
N ALA A 565 5.86 -16.28 -39.67
CA ALA A 565 5.48 -17.26 -38.68
C ALA A 565 5.84 -18.66 -39.16
N ALA A 566 6.30 -19.53 -38.26
CA ALA A 566 6.12 -20.98 -38.38
C ALA A 566 6.30 -21.65 -37.01
N SER A 567 5.25 -22.36 -36.63
CA SER A 567 5.16 -23.42 -35.63
C SER A 567 6.26 -24.47 -35.76
N GLN A 568 6.79 -24.95 -34.63
CA GLN A 568 7.11 -26.38 -34.48
C GLN A 568 7.24 -26.75 -32.99
N GLU A 569 6.35 -27.64 -32.58
CA GLU A 569 6.33 -28.33 -31.30
C GLU A 569 7.54 -29.28 -31.19
N ILE A 570 8.20 -29.29 -30.04
CA ILE A 570 9.21 -30.30 -29.68
C ILE A 570 8.55 -31.26 -28.69
N ALA A 571 8.42 -32.53 -29.09
CA ALA A 571 7.96 -33.63 -28.27
C ALA A 571 9.03 -34.07 -27.24
N PRO A 572 8.67 -34.46 -26.01
CA PRO A 572 9.61 -34.98 -25.04
C PRO A 572 9.79 -36.51 -25.16
N LEU A 573 11.05 -36.94 -25.11
CA LEU A 573 11.48 -38.34 -24.96
C LEU A 573 11.16 -38.82 -23.53
N GLY A 574 10.30 -39.83 -23.40
CA GLY A 574 10.11 -40.59 -22.17
C GLY A 574 10.87 -41.93 -22.19
N PRO A 575 11.28 -42.49 -21.04
CA PRO A 575 11.68 -43.89 -20.96
C PRO A 575 10.51 -44.81 -20.56
N LYS A 576 10.59 -46.05 -21.09
CA LYS A 576 9.63 -47.16 -20.99
C LYS A 576 9.44 -47.68 -19.56
N VAL A 577 8.24 -48.20 -19.30
CA VAL A 577 7.85 -48.98 -18.11
C VAL A 577 7.74 -50.47 -18.49
N ASP A 578 8.12 -51.36 -17.57
CA ASP A 578 7.58 -52.73 -17.47
C ASP A 578 7.04 -52.93 -16.03
N PRO A 579 6.00 -53.77 -15.81
CA PRO A 579 5.14 -53.70 -14.62
C PRO A 579 5.46 -54.76 -13.56
N GLU A 580 5.26 -54.43 -12.26
CA GLU A 580 4.48 -55.21 -11.29
C GLU A 580 4.61 -54.71 -9.83
N SER A 581 3.47 -54.81 -9.11
CA SER A 581 3.26 -54.86 -7.66
C SER A 581 3.07 -53.57 -6.81
N THR A 582 1.77 -53.37 -6.47
CA THR A 582 1.16 -53.09 -5.15
C THR A 582 1.46 -51.81 -4.34
N ALA A 583 0.39 -50.99 -4.25
CA ALA A 583 -0.19 -50.36 -3.05
C ALA A 583 0.66 -49.41 -2.17
N ASP A 584 0.44 -48.09 -2.34
CA ASP A 584 0.12 -47.11 -1.28
C ASP A 584 0.02 -45.69 -1.90
N GLU A 585 -1.20 -45.20 -2.13
CA GLU A 585 -1.44 -43.86 -2.68
C GLU A 585 -1.54 -42.80 -1.57
N LYS A 586 -0.48 -41.98 -1.44
CA LYS A 586 -0.58 -40.60 -0.94
C LYS A 586 -0.95 -39.68 -2.11
N PRO A 587 -1.84 -38.68 -1.94
CA PRO A 587 -2.24 -37.82 -3.04
C PRO A 587 -1.09 -36.87 -3.44
N LYS A 588 -0.58 -37.03 -4.67
CA LYS A 588 0.35 -36.09 -5.30
C LYS A 588 -0.38 -34.83 -5.74
N ILE A 589 -0.06 -33.70 -5.11
CA ILE A 589 -0.45 -32.36 -5.56
C ILE A 589 0.24 -32.09 -6.92
N LYS A 590 -0.53 -31.96 -8.00
CA LYS A 590 -0.02 -31.54 -9.31
C LYS A 590 0.31 -30.04 -9.25
N LYS A 591 1.54 -29.69 -9.69
CA LYS A 591 1.99 -28.32 -9.90
C LYS A 591 1.12 -27.61 -10.94
N PHE A 592 0.67 -26.39 -10.61
CA PHE A 592 -0.12 -25.50 -11.45
C PHE A 592 0.78 -24.77 -12.47
N TYR A 593 0.32 -24.66 -13.72
CA TYR A 593 0.67 -23.60 -14.66
C TYR A 593 -0.62 -23.05 -15.27
#